data_AF-A0A967XS69-F1
#
_entry.id   AF-A0A967XS69-F1
#
_cell.length_a   1.000
_cell.length_b   1.000
_cell.length_c   1.000
_cell.angle_alpha   90.00
_cell.angle_beta   90.00
_cell.angle_gamma   90.00
#
_symmetry.space_group_name_H-M   'P 1'
#
loop_
_entity.id
_entity.type
_entity.pdbx_description
1 polymer ?
#
loop_
_entity_poly.entity_id
_entity_poly.type
_entity_poly.pdbx_seq_one_letter_code
_entity_poly.pdbx_strand_id
1 'polypeptide(L)'
;MTVAGHLKGHPIKWDGSRWVYFDTGEPTEMNPRPCGYCGRPDTPEGHDGCLGTLPGVNNACCGHGNEREAYVQFEDGKRKGGREALKWIEEKKNG
;
A
#
# COMPACT_ATOMS: atom_id res chain seq x y z
N MET A 1 -3.66 21.60 10.96
CA MET A 1 -2.95 20.32 11.20
C MET A 1 -2.42 19.83 9.86
N THR A 2 -1.19 19.34 9.78
CA THR A 2 -0.57 18.84 8.55
C THR A 2 -0.65 17.32 8.48
N VAL A 3 -0.72 16.77 7.27
CA VAL A 3 -0.56 15.33 7.02
C VAL A 3 0.89 14.96 7.33
N ALA A 4 1.10 13.86 8.06
CA ALA A 4 2.43 13.37 8.41
C ALA A 4 2.85 12.14 7.58
N GLY A 5 1.89 11.41 7.02
CA GLY A 5 2.16 10.27 6.14
C GLY A 5 0.89 9.74 5.49
N HIS A 6 1.00 8.61 4.79
CA HIS A 6 -0.12 7.89 4.22
C HIS A 6 -0.07 6.41 4.65
N LEU A 7 -1.24 5.83 4.94
CA LEU A 7 -1.42 4.40 5.16
C LEU A 7 -2.42 3.86 4.14
N LYS A 8 -1.97 2.98 3.25
CA LYS A 8 -2.77 2.45 2.14
C LYS A 8 -3.47 3.54 1.31
N GLY A 9 -2.79 4.68 1.13
CA GLY A 9 -3.30 5.85 0.42
C GLY A 9 -4.14 6.82 1.26
N HIS A 10 -4.45 6.50 2.52
CA HIS A 10 -5.17 7.41 3.42
C HIS A 10 -4.22 8.35 4.16
N PRO A 11 -4.46 9.66 4.18
CA PRO A 11 -3.67 10.58 4.99
C PRO A 11 -3.78 10.24 6.48
N ILE A 12 -2.63 10.18 7.16
CA ILE A 12 -2.54 9.92 8.60
C ILE A 12 -1.73 11.00 9.31
N LYS A 13 -1.97 11.14 10.61
CA LYS A 13 -1.20 12.01 11.50
C LYS A 13 -0.91 11.30 12.81
N TRP A 14 0.14 11.77 13.49
CA TRP A 14 0.40 11.43 14.88
C TRP A 14 -0.41 12.36 15.78
N ASP A 15 -1.23 11.83 16.69
CA ASP A 15 -2.04 12.63 17.62
C ASP A 15 -1.33 12.96 18.94
N GLY A 16 -0.07 12.52 19.09
CA GLY A 16 0.70 12.59 20.33
C GLY A 16 0.87 11.23 21.02
N SER A 17 0.02 10.26 20.68
CA SER A 17 0.02 8.91 21.28
C SER A 17 0.02 7.78 20.25
N ARG A 18 -0.66 7.96 19.12
CA ARG A 18 -0.85 6.92 18.10
C ARG A 18 -1.03 7.53 16.71
N TRP A 19 -0.92 6.67 15.69
CA TRP A 19 -1.29 7.03 14.32
C TRP A 19 -2.82 6.99 14.17
N VAL A 20 -3.38 8.08 13.66
CA VAL A 20 -4.81 8.23 13.40
C VAL A 20 -5.07 8.66 11.97
N TYR A 21 -6.22 8.26 11.43
CA TYR A 21 -6.70 8.77 10.16
C TYR A 21 -6.96 10.27 10.26
N PHE A 22 -6.47 11.03 9.29
CA PHE A 22 -6.51 12.49 9.35
C PHE A 22 -7.94 13.05 9.33
N ASP A 23 -8.84 12.37 8.61
CA ASP A 23 -10.22 12.76 8.36
C ASP A 23 -11.16 12.56 9.57
N THR A 24 -10.90 11.52 10.37
CA THR A 24 -11.82 11.00 11.39
C THR A 24 -11.22 11.04 12.79
N GLY A 25 -9.89 11.05 12.90
CA GLY A 25 -9.19 10.92 14.17
C GLY A 25 -9.21 9.50 14.75
N GLU A 26 -9.73 8.51 14.01
CA GLU A 26 -9.76 7.12 14.45
C GLU A 26 -8.37 6.47 14.40
N PRO A 27 -8.02 5.60 15.37
CA PRO A 27 -6.75 4.86 15.37
C PRO A 27 -6.63 3.95 14.15
N THR A 28 -5.44 3.90 13.53
CA THR A 28 -5.23 3.08 12.31
C THR A 28 -5.15 1.57 12.59
N GLU A 29 -4.64 1.17 13.76
CA GLU A 29 -4.38 -0.25 14.10
C GLU A 29 -5.67 -1.07 14.29
N MET A 30 -6.73 -0.44 14.80
CA MET A 30 -8.01 -1.10 15.09
C MET A 30 -9.07 -0.88 14.01
N ASN A 31 -8.79 -0.02 13.03
CA ASN A 31 -9.74 0.37 12.00
C ASN A 31 -9.13 0.20 10.61
N PRO A 32 -8.75 -1.03 10.19
CA PRO A 32 -8.17 -1.24 8.88
C PRO A 32 -9.15 -0.79 7.79
N ARG A 33 -8.66 0.05 6.87
CA ARG A 33 -9.44 0.53 5.73
C ARG A 33 -8.99 -0.12 4.43
N PRO A 34 -9.91 -0.35 3.47
CA PRO A 34 -9.54 -0.63 2.09
C PRO A 34 -8.62 0.46 1.53
N CYS A 35 -7.87 0.15 0.47
CA CYS A 35 -7.01 1.12 -0.18
C CYS A 35 -7.77 2.40 -0.56
N GLY A 36 -7.24 3.57 -0.18
CA GLY A 36 -7.87 4.87 -0.45
C GLY A 36 -7.94 5.23 -1.93
N TYR A 37 -7.18 4.55 -2.78
CA TYR A 37 -7.19 4.78 -4.23
C TYR A 37 -8.10 3.83 -5.01
N CYS A 38 -8.00 2.51 -4.78
CA CYS A 38 -8.75 1.51 -5.56
C CYS A 38 -9.92 0.87 -4.81
N GLY A 39 -10.08 1.15 -3.51
CA GLY A 39 -11.17 0.66 -2.68
C GLY A 39 -11.12 -0.83 -2.35
N ARG A 40 -10.06 -1.55 -2.73
CA ARG A 40 -9.94 -3.00 -2.48
C ARG A 40 -9.54 -3.25 -1.02
N PRO A 41 -10.25 -4.12 -0.29
CA PRO A 41 -9.83 -4.59 1.03
C PRO A 41 -8.67 -5.59 0.88
N ASP A 42 -8.01 -5.91 1.98
CA ASP A 42 -7.02 -6.98 2.00
C ASP A 42 -7.64 -8.32 1.55
N THR A 43 -6.81 -9.18 0.96
CA THR A 43 -7.25 -10.52 0.56
C THR A 43 -7.52 -11.39 1.79
N PRO A 44 -8.26 -12.51 1.66
CA PRO A 44 -8.47 -13.44 2.78
C PRO A 44 -7.19 -13.98 3.39
N GLU A 45 -6.10 -14.05 2.62
CA GLU A 45 -4.77 -14.46 3.05
C GLU A 45 -4.01 -13.34 3.80
N GLY A 46 -4.59 -12.14 3.87
CA GLY A 46 -4.01 -10.97 4.54
C GLY A 46 -3.10 -10.12 3.65
N HIS A 47 -3.09 -10.35 2.33
CA HIS A 47 -2.27 -9.58 1.40
C HIS A 47 -2.94 -8.25 1.04
N ASP A 48 -2.15 -7.27 0.62
CA ASP A 48 -2.67 -6.02 0.09
C ASP A 48 -3.61 -6.29 -1.11
N GLY A 49 -4.87 -5.87 -1.01
CA GLY A 49 -5.87 -6.07 -2.07
C GLY A 49 -5.54 -5.42 -3.41
N CYS A 50 -4.64 -4.44 -3.42
CA CYS A 50 -4.11 -3.85 -4.64
C CYS A 50 -3.18 -4.79 -5.40
N LEU A 51 -2.58 -5.77 -4.72
CA LEU A 51 -1.57 -6.67 -5.28
C LEU A 51 -2.09 -8.10 -5.38
N GLY A 52 -2.63 -8.62 -4.27
CA GLY A 52 -2.85 -10.05 -4.09
C GLY A 52 -1.53 -10.80 -3.89
N THR A 53 -1.49 -12.07 -4.27
CA THR A 53 -0.28 -12.90 -4.19
C THR A 53 0.60 -12.71 -5.41
N LEU A 54 1.87 -12.32 -5.19
CA LEU A 54 2.86 -12.14 -6.25
C LEU A 54 4.01 -13.15 -6.07
N PRO A 55 4.22 -14.10 -6.99
CA PRO A 55 5.27 -15.11 -6.84
C PRO A 55 6.68 -14.52 -7.03
N GLY A 56 7.65 -14.99 -6.23
CA GLY A 56 9.05 -14.56 -6.29
C GLY A 56 9.32 -13.14 -5.77
N VAL A 57 8.38 -12.59 -4.98
CA VAL A 57 8.43 -11.24 -4.42
C VAL A 57 8.52 -11.33 -2.91
N ASN A 58 9.53 -10.66 -2.33
CA ASN A 58 9.69 -10.51 -0.89
C ASN A 58 8.76 -9.42 -0.33
N ASN A 59 8.63 -8.31 -1.07
CA ASN A 59 7.84 -7.15 -0.65
C ASN A 59 7.43 -6.31 -1.86
N ALA A 60 6.22 -5.76 -1.87
CA ALA A 60 5.76 -4.89 -2.94
C ALA A 60 4.69 -3.91 -2.45
N CYS A 61 4.55 -2.79 -3.17
CA CYS A 61 3.49 -1.81 -2.99
C CYS A 61 3.08 -1.24 -4.36
N CYS A 62 1.77 -1.07 -4.58
CA CYS A 62 1.26 -0.39 -5.79
C CYS A 62 1.38 1.14 -5.68
N GLY A 63 1.91 1.66 -4.57
CA GLY A 63 1.98 3.08 -4.26
C GLY A 63 0.65 3.71 -3.83
N HIS A 64 -0.44 2.94 -3.77
CA HIS A 64 -1.76 3.39 -3.32
C HIS A 64 -2.22 4.73 -3.94
N GLY A 65 -2.02 4.87 -5.25
CA GLY A 65 -2.35 6.10 -6.00
C GLY A 65 -1.18 7.07 -6.17
N ASN A 66 -0.05 6.84 -5.51
CA ASN A 66 1.19 7.57 -5.72
C ASN A 66 2.22 6.70 -6.45
N GLU A 67 2.41 6.94 -7.75
CA GLU A 67 3.37 6.18 -8.56
C GLU A 67 4.78 6.16 -7.93
N ARG A 68 5.23 7.26 -7.31
CA ARG A 68 6.58 7.36 -6.73
C ARG A 68 6.80 6.43 -5.54
N GLU A 69 5.73 5.99 -4.90
CA GLU A 69 5.76 5.05 -3.78
C GLU A 69 5.63 3.59 -4.22
N ALA A 70 5.34 3.33 -5.51
CA ALA A 70 5.26 1.98 -6.02
C ALA A 70 6.64 1.31 -6.07
N TYR A 71 6.70 0.04 -5.64
CA TYR A 71 7.91 -0.76 -5.72
C TYR A 71 7.61 -2.27 -5.75
N VAL A 72 8.57 -3.04 -6.24
CA VAL A 72 8.65 -4.49 -6.09
C VAL A 72 10.07 -4.86 -5.71
N GLN A 73 10.24 -5.64 -4.64
CA GLN A 73 11.50 -6.21 -4.21
C GLN A 73 11.43 -7.73 -4.35
N PHE A 74 12.37 -8.28 -5.11
CA PHE A 74 12.43 -9.70 -5.43
C PHE A 74 13.26 -10.47 -4.39
N GLU A 75 13.07 -11.79 -4.37
CA GLU A 75 13.85 -12.71 -3.55
C GLU A 75 15.36 -12.65 -3.81
N ASP A 76 15.75 -12.36 -5.06
CA ASP A 76 17.15 -12.21 -5.48
C ASP A 76 17.78 -10.85 -5.11
N GLY A 77 17.05 -10.00 -4.37
CA GLY A 77 17.49 -8.68 -3.93
C GLY A 77 17.32 -7.57 -4.96
N LYS A 78 16.90 -7.86 -6.20
CA LYS A 78 16.59 -6.80 -7.19
C LYS A 78 15.37 -5.99 -6.77
N ARG A 79 15.30 -4.76 -7.25
CA ARG A 79 14.18 -3.84 -6.98
C ARG A 79 13.74 -3.09 -8.24
N LYS A 80 12.43 -3.01 -8.45
CA LYS A 80 11.77 -2.07 -9.38
C LYS A 80 11.07 -0.99 -8.57
N GLY A 81 11.05 0.24 -9.09
CA GLY A 81 10.37 1.37 -8.47
C GLY A 81 9.52 2.14 -9.47
N GLY A 82 8.58 2.94 -8.96
CA GLY A 82 7.80 3.85 -9.80
C GLY A 82 6.95 3.13 -10.84
N ARG A 83 6.88 3.75 -12.03
CA ARG A 83 6.19 3.20 -13.19
C ARG A 83 6.64 1.80 -13.60
N GLU A 84 7.90 1.46 -13.40
CA GLU A 84 8.43 0.14 -13.76
C GLU A 84 7.83 -0.95 -12.84
N ALA A 85 7.70 -0.66 -11.55
CA ALA A 85 7.04 -1.55 -10.60
C ALA A 85 5.56 -1.74 -10.95
N LEU A 86 4.85 -0.64 -11.27
CA LEU A 86 3.43 -0.70 -11.65
C LEU A 86 3.18 -1.58 -12.88
N LYS A 87 3.98 -1.41 -13.93
CA LYS A 87 3.87 -2.23 -15.14
C LYS A 87 4.08 -3.71 -14.84
N TRP A 88 5.12 -4.04 -14.07
CA TRP A 88 5.39 -5.43 -13.69
C TRP A 88 4.25 -6.04 -12.89
N ILE A 89 3.68 -5.29 -11.94
CA ILE A 89 2.53 -5.74 -11.13
C ILE A 89 1.33 -6.02 -12.04
N GLU A 90 1.02 -5.11 -12.97
CA GLU A 90 -0.11 -5.28 -13.90
C GLU A 90 0.02 -6.52 -14.78
N GLU A 91 1.22 -6.76 -15.33
CA GLU A 91 1.53 -7.95 -16.13
C GLU A 91 1.30 -9.25 -15.32
N LYS A 92 1.63 -9.27 -14.02
CA LYS A 92 1.45 -10.44 -13.17
C LYS A 92 0.04 -10.67 -12.66
N LYS A 93 -0.80 -9.64 -12.66
CA LYS A 93 -2.20 -9.76 -12.23
C LYS A 93 -3.12 -10.22 -13.36
N ASN A 94 -2.72 -10.02 -14.61
CA ASN A 94 -3.51 -10.31 -15.80
C ASN A 94 -3.06 -11.57 -16.56
N GLY A 95 -1.99 -12.23 -16.11
CA GLY A 95 -1.47 -13.48 -16.69
C GLY A 95 -1.68 -14.65 -15.74
#